data_AF-X1HIW6-F1
#
_entry.id   AF-X1HIW6-F1
#
_cell.length_a   1.000
_cell.length_b   1.000
_cell.length_c   1.000
_cell.angle_alpha   90.00
_cell.angle_beta   90.00
_cell.angle_gamma   90.00
#
_symmetry.space_group_name_H-M   'P 1'
#
loop_
_entity.id
_entity.type
_entity.pdbx_description
1 polymer ?
#
loop_
_entity_poly.entity_id
_entity_poly.type
_entity_poly.pdbx_seq_one_letter_code
_entity_poly.pdbx_strand_id
1 'polypeptide(L)'
;PSFTQPKTLAIAKFVDVIWFKKNTANPVRFFEIEHSTSVYSGLLRLNDIIIDFPITKATIVIPKSRIKLFESQIARRTFDFSGLYEVCEYMTYNDLEKYFGATEVSKTFD
;
A
#
# COMPACT_ATOMS: atom_id res chain seq x y z
N PRO A 1 4.01 -13.49 -10.74
CA PRO A 1 4.96 -12.34 -10.76
C PRO A 1 6.35 -12.89 -10.52
N SER A 2 7.35 -12.52 -11.31
CA SER A 2 8.73 -12.89 -10.98
C SER A 2 9.21 -11.91 -9.90
N PHE A 3 8.82 -12.17 -8.64
CA PHE A 3 9.54 -11.63 -7.51
C PHE A 3 10.91 -12.31 -7.53
N THR A 4 11.89 -11.67 -8.15
CA THR A 4 13.17 -12.29 -8.53
C THR A 4 14.03 -12.67 -7.32
N GLN A 5 13.67 -12.20 -6.13
CA GLN A 5 14.36 -12.48 -4.88
C GLN A 5 13.45 -13.24 -3.90
N PRO A 6 13.87 -14.41 -3.38
CA PRO A 6 13.09 -15.19 -2.40
C PRO A 6 12.67 -14.40 -1.15
N LYS A 7 13.47 -13.40 -0.75
CA LYS A 7 13.20 -12.53 0.40
C LYS A 7 12.01 -11.62 0.16
N THR A 8 11.93 -10.97 -1.00
CA THR A 8 10.80 -10.10 -1.36
C THR A 8 9.50 -10.89 -1.41
N LEU A 9 9.52 -12.10 -1.98
CA LEU A 9 8.35 -12.98 -2.02
C LEU A 9 7.87 -13.38 -0.62
N ALA A 10 8.82 -13.66 0.29
CA ALA A 10 8.52 -14.00 1.66
C ALA A 10 7.90 -12.83 2.45
N ILE A 11 8.10 -11.59 2.01
CA ILE A 11 7.50 -10.39 2.60
C ILE A 11 6.17 -10.06 1.92
N ALA A 12 6.12 -10.12 0.58
CA ALA A 12 4.94 -9.83 -0.22
C ALA A 12 3.72 -10.67 0.16
N LYS A 13 3.92 -11.91 0.66
CA LYS A 13 2.83 -12.76 1.16
C LYS A 13 2.11 -12.20 2.40
N PHE A 14 2.72 -11.25 3.10
CA PHE A 14 2.15 -10.58 4.28
C PHE A 14 1.52 -9.23 3.94
N VAL A 15 1.57 -8.81 2.67
CA VAL A 15 0.78 -7.66 2.21
C VAL A 15 -0.66 -8.11 2.01
N ASP A 16 -1.60 -7.39 2.60
CA ASP A 16 -3.02 -7.78 2.59
C ASP A 16 -3.60 -7.87 1.18
N VAL A 17 -3.31 -6.90 0.32
CA VAL A 17 -3.80 -6.90 -1.07
C VAL A 17 -2.73 -6.37 -2.04
N ILE A 18 -2.54 -7.10 -3.14
CA ILE A 18 -1.73 -6.67 -4.26
C ILE A 18 -2.58 -6.74 -5.53
N TRP A 19 -2.73 -5.62 -6.22
CA TRP A 19 -3.37 -5.56 -7.53
C TRP A 19 -2.36 -5.72 -8.65
N PHE A 20 -2.74 -6.47 -9.67
CA PHE A 20 -1.94 -6.75 -10.85
C PHE A 20 -2.59 -6.17 -12.09
N LYS A 21 -1.76 -5.71 -13.03
CA LYS A 21 -2.25 -5.36 -14.36
C LYS A 21 -2.83 -6.62 -15.02
N LYS A 22 -4.03 -6.49 -15.62
CA LYS A 22 -4.75 -7.60 -16.26
C LYS A 22 -3.84 -8.35 -17.24
N ASN A 23 -3.87 -9.68 -17.16
CA ASN A 23 -3.07 -10.60 -18.00
C ASN A 23 -1.55 -10.40 -17.88
N THR A 24 -1.06 -9.75 -16.83
CA THR A 24 0.38 -9.67 -16.55
C THR A 24 0.67 -10.09 -15.12
N ALA A 25 1.96 -10.26 -14.86
CA ALA A 25 2.47 -10.57 -13.54
C ALA A 25 3.00 -9.31 -12.83
N ASN A 26 2.57 -8.11 -13.26
CA ASN A 26 3.11 -6.84 -12.77
C ASN A 26 2.19 -6.22 -11.72
N PRO A 27 2.63 -6.11 -10.46
CA PRO A 27 1.95 -5.30 -9.44
C PRO A 27 1.76 -3.86 -9.90
N VAL A 28 0.59 -3.29 -9.62
CA VAL A 28 0.26 -1.87 -9.91
C VAL A 28 -0.15 -1.10 -8.66
N ARG A 29 -0.61 -1.79 -7.61
CA ARG A 29 -0.94 -1.17 -6.33
C ARG A 29 -0.86 -2.17 -5.18
N PHE A 30 -0.41 -1.70 -4.03
CA PHE A 30 -0.34 -2.46 -2.79
C PHE A 30 -1.25 -1.81 -1.75
N PHE A 31 -1.93 -2.63 -0.94
CA PHE A 31 -2.71 -2.15 0.20
C PHE A 31 -2.34 -2.93 1.46
N GLU A 32 -2.29 -2.18 2.56
CA GLU A 32 -2.11 -2.67 3.92
C GLU A 32 -3.23 -2.13 4.80
N ILE A 33 -3.82 -2.95 5.66
CA ILE A 33 -4.92 -2.57 6.54
C ILE A 33 -4.40 -2.57 7.98
N GLU A 34 -4.19 -1.37 8.53
CA GLU A 34 -3.57 -1.17 9.84
C GLU A 34 -4.55 -0.50 10.81
N HIS A 35 -5.62 -1.22 11.18
CA HIS A 35 -6.65 -0.71 12.10
C HIS A 35 -6.11 -0.48 13.52
N SER A 36 -5.71 -1.58 14.15
CA SER A 36 -5.18 -1.65 15.52
C SER A 36 -3.72 -2.09 15.53
N THR A 37 -3.27 -2.73 14.45
CA THR A 37 -1.90 -3.19 14.24
C THR A 37 -0.93 -2.03 13.96
N SER A 38 0.36 -2.35 13.82
CA SER A 38 1.43 -1.36 13.71
C SER A 38 1.55 -0.80 12.30
N VAL A 39 1.15 0.46 12.11
CA VAL A 39 1.40 1.24 10.88
C VAL A 39 2.86 1.17 10.45
N TYR A 40 3.80 1.27 11.40
CA TYR A 40 5.23 1.22 11.11
C TYR A 40 5.64 -0.14 10.53
N SER A 41 5.04 -1.22 11.00
CA SER A 41 5.33 -2.56 10.51
C SER A 41 4.77 -2.79 9.10
N GLY A 42 3.60 -2.22 8.76
CA GLY A 42 3.09 -2.18 7.39
C GLY A 42 4.00 -1.38 6.47
N LEU A 43 4.45 -0.21 6.92
CA LEU A 43 5.42 0.62 6.19
C LEU A 43 6.74 -0.12 5.94
N LEU A 44 7.28 -0.84 6.92
CA LEU A 44 8.50 -1.63 6.74
C LEU A 44 8.34 -2.77 5.74
N ARG A 45 7.19 -3.48 5.74
CA ARG A 45 6.91 -4.51 4.73
C ARG A 45 6.93 -3.93 3.31
N LEU A 46 6.28 -2.78 3.11
CA LEU A 46 6.28 -2.09 1.82
C LEU A 46 7.67 -1.55 1.45
N ASN A 47 8.43 -1.07 2.44
CA ASN A 47 9.80 -0.59 2.26
C ASN A 47 10.77 -1.70 1.84
N ASP A 48 10.62 -2.90 2.41
CA ASP A 48 11.45 -4.03 2.01
C ASP A 48 11.11 -4.46 0.57
N ILE A 49 9.84 -4.35 0.16
CA ILE A 49 9.43 -4.64 -1.22
C ILE A 49 9.97 -3.60 -2.19
N ILE A 50 9.88 -2.30 -1.88
CA ILE A 50 10.28 -1.23 -2.82
C ILE A 50 11.78 -1.23 -3.13
N ILE A 51 12.60 -1.71 -2.19
CA ILE A 51 14.06 -1.87 -2.38
C ILE A 51 14.36 -2.86 -3.51
N ASP A 52 13.59 -3.95 -3.61
CA ASP A 52 13.81 -5.02 -4.59
C ASP A 52 12.93 -4.88 -5.85
N PHE A 53 11.76 -4.25 -5.73
CA PHE A 53 10.76 -4.15 -6.79
C PHE A 53 10.09 -2.77 -6.80
N PRO A 54 10.05 -2.05 -7.94
CA PRO A 54 9.49 -0.71 -7.99
C PRO A 54 7.99 -0.72 -7.69
N ILE A 55 7.61 -0.11 -6.57
CA ILE A 55 6.22 0.13 -6.21
C ILE A 55 5.77 1.43 -6.87
N THR A 56 4.77 1.36 -7.74
CA THR A 56 4.17 2.55 -8.36
C THR A 56 3.19 3.26 -7.44
N LYS A 57 2.51 2.51 -6.57
CA LYS A 57 1.56 3.04 -5.60
C LYS A 57 1.34 2.08 -4.44
N ALA A 58 1.39 2.58 -3.22
CA ALA A 58 0.99 1.85 -2.02
C ALA A 58 -0.01 2.66 -1.21
N THR A 59 -0.85 1.98 -0.43
CA THR A 59 -1.86 2.63 0.40
C THR A 59 -2.04 1.90 1.71
N ILE A 60 -1.85 2.61 2.83
CA ILE A 60 -2.17 2.08 4.15
C ILE A 60 -3.55 2.58 4.57
N VAL A 61 -4.47 1.64 4.74
CA VAL A 61 -5.82 1.88 5.26
C VAL A 61 -5.76 1.97 6.77
N ILE A 62 -6.17 3.12 7.32
CA ILE A 62 -6.10 3.41 8.76
C ILE A 62 -7.36 4.13 9.25
N PRO A 63 -7.74 4.00 10.53
CA PRO A 63 -8.77 4.87 11.12
C PRO A 63 -8.26 6.32 11.19
N LYS A 64 -9.19 7.28 11.13
CA LYS A 64 -8.89 8.72 11.16
C LYS A 64 -8.00 9.14 12.35
N SER A 65 -8.15 8.48 13.49
CA SER A 65 -7.36 8.73 14.70
C SER A 65 -5.86 8.46 14.52
N ARG A 66 -5.47 7.69 13.49
CA ARG A 66 -4.09 7.25 13.24
C ARG A 66 -3.40 8.00 12.10
N ILE A 67 -4.06 8.98 11.48
CA ILE A 67 -3.46 9.78 10.39
C ILE A 67 -2.16 10.43 10.83
N LYS A 68 -2.16 11.14 11.97
CA LYS A 68 -0.94 11.78 12.51
C LYS A 68 0.17 10.78 12.80
N LEU A 69 -0.20 9.57 13.25
CA LEU A 69 0.76 8.49 13.48
C LEU A 69 1.41 8.07 12.16
N PHE A 70 0.61 7.82 11.11
CA PHE A 70 1.11 7.53 9.77
C PHE A 70 2.03 8.64 9.26
N GLU A 71 1.59 9.89 9.28
CA GLU A 71 2.36 11.05 8.81
C GLU A 71 3.73 11.15 9.50
N SER A 72 3.76 10.98 10.83
CA SER A 72 5.01 11.00 11.59
C SER A 72 5.94 9.83 11.25
N GLN A 73 5.38 8.66 10.93
CA GLN A 73 6.15 7.45 10.66
C GLN A 73 6.67 7.42 9.23
N ILE A 74 5.84 7.74 8.23
CA ILE A 74 6.26 7.78 6.82
C ILE A 74 7.33 8.85 6.58
N ALA A 75 7.30 9.97 7.32
CA ALA A 75 8.31 11.03 7.23
C ALA A 75 9.72 10.61 7.72
N ARG A 76 9.90 9.39 8.20
CA ARG A 76 11.23 8.90 8.60
C ARG A 76 12.14 8.74 7.38
N ARG A 77 13.39 9.20 7.52
CA ARG A 77 14.44 9.16 6.48
C ARG A 77 14.59 7.83 5.74
N THR A 78 14.30 6.71 6.38
CA THR A 78 14.38 5.39 5.73
C THR A 78 13.39 5.22 4.58
N PHE A 79 12.19 5.81 4.68
CA PHE A 79 11.15 5.72 3.66
C PHE A 79 11.34 6.76 2.55
N ASP A 80 11.97 7.88 2.88
CA ASP A 80 12.46 8.85 1.90
C ASP A 80 13.59 8.23 1.05
N PHE A 81 14.61 7.65 1.70
CA PHE A 81 15.75 7.04 1.01
C PHE A 81 15.36 5.88 0.07
N SER A 82 14.36 5.09 0.42
CA SER A 82 13.86 4.00 -0.43
C SER A 82 12.90 4.47 -1.53
N GLY A 83 12.45 5.73 -1.49
CA GLY A 83 11.40 6.27 -2.36
C GLY A 83 9.97 5.88 -1.96
N LEU A 84 9.77 5.16 -0.86
CA LEU A 84 8.43 4.78 -0.39
C LEU A 84 7.58 6.01 -0.02
N TYR A 85 8.21 7.04 0.56
CA TYR A 85 7.55 8.29 0.96
C TYR A 85 6.75 8.92 -0.20
N GLU A 86 7.28 8.86 -1.41
CA GLU A 86 6.68 9.47 -2.60
C GLU A 86 5.48 8.69 -3.16
N VAL A 87 5.40 7.38 -2.90
CA VAL A 87 4.42 6.48 -3.53
C VAL A 87 3.41 5.88 -2.56
N CYS A 88 3.62 6.05 -1.25
CA CYS A 88 2.78 5.50 -0.20
C CYS A 88 1.88 6.56 0.42
N GLU A 89 0.58 6.44 0.18
CA GLU A 89 -0.44 7.31 0.79
C GLU A 89 -1.19 6.57 1.92
N TYR A 90 -1.95 7.31 2.73
CA TYR A 90 -2.95 6.71 3.60
C TYR A 90 -4.34 6.82 2.99
N MET A 91 -5.26 5.97 3.45
CA MET A 91 -6.69 6.09 3.18
C MET A 91 -7.48 5.81 4.45
N THR A 92 -8.51 6.60 4.74
CA THR A 92 -9.42 6.27 5.84
C THR A 92 -10.52 5.31 5.39
N TYR A 93 -11.22 4.67 6.33
CA TYR A 93 -12.41 3.88 6.00
C TYR A 93 -13.47 4.71 5.27
N ASN A 94 -13.65 5.98 5.64
CA ASN A 94 -14.57 6.87 4.94
C ASN A 94 -14.12 7.15 3.49
N ASP A 95 -12.81 7.21 3.24
CA ASP A 95 -12.28 7.38 1.88
C ASP A 95 -12.48 6.10 1.06
N LEU A 96 -12.31 4.92 1.67
CA LEU A 96 -12.61 3.63 1.05
C LEU A 96 -14.09 3.49 0.67
N GLU A 97 -15.01 3.85 1.57
CA GLU A 97 -16.45 3.80 1.31
C GLU A 97 -16.82 4.71 0.13
N LYS A 98 -16.26 5.92 0.07
CA LYS A 98 -16.45 6.82 -1.08
C LYS A 98 -15.87 6.24 -2.37
N TYR A 99 -14.69 5.62 -2.30
CA TYR A 99 -14.06 4.99 -3.46
C TYR A 99 -14.91 3.84 -4.00
N PHE A 100 -15.48 3.04 -3.10
CA PHE A 100 -16.42 1.97 -3.45
C PHE A 100 -17.69 2.52 -4.11
N GLY A 101 -18.33 3.52 -3.50
CA GLY A 101 -19.55 4.14 -4.06
C GLY A 101 -19.31 4.78 -5.43
N ALA A 102 -18.17 5.43 -5.65
CA ALA A 102 -17.81 5.97 -6.97
C ALA A 102 -17.65 4.87 -8.04
N THR A 103 -17.21 3.67 -7.64
CA THR A 103 -17.07 2.52 -8.53
C THR A 103 -18.44 1.95 -8.94
N GLU A 104 -19.43 1.92 -8.03
CA GLU A 104 -20.79 1.49 -8.35
C GLU A 104 -21.50 2.46 -9.31
N VAL A 105 -21.31 3.76 -9.10
CA VAL A 105 -21.83 4.79 -10.00
C VAL A 105 -21.23 4.65 -11.40
N SER A 106 -19.91 4.43 -11.51
CA SER A 106 -19.25 4.27 -12.81
C SER A 106 -19.74 3.04 -13.58
N LYS A 107 -20.00 1.91 -12.89
CA LYS A 107 -20.61 0.72 -13.49
C LYS A 107 -22.06 0.90 -13.96
N THR A 108 -22.74 1.95 -13.48
CA THR A 108 -24.12 2.26 -13.91
C THR A 108 -24.13 3.02 -15.24
N PHE A 109 -22.97 3.53 -15.69
CA PHE A 109 -22.80 4.28 -16.93
C PHE A 109 -22.01 3.52 -18.02
N ASP A 110 -21.54 2.31 -17.72
CA ASP A 110 -20.95 1.34 -18.68
C ASP A 110 -21.99 0.28 -19.09
#